data_AF-A0A939CT39-F1
#
_entry.id   AF-A0A939CT39-F1
#
_cell.length_a   1.000
_cell.length_b   1.000
_cell.length_c   1.000
_cell.angle_alpha   90.00
_cell.angle_beta   90.00
_cell.angle_gamma   90.00
#
_symmetry.space_group_name_H-M   'P 1'
#
loop_
_entity.id
_entity.type
_entity.pdbx_description
1 polymer ?
#
loop_
_entity_poly.entity_id
_entity_poly.type
_entity_poly.pdbx_seq_one_letter_code
_entity_poly.pdbx_strand_id
1 'polypeptide(L)'
;MSRKKRTSRILEKAELRSAGLKAIDLNMNFGDDCDLQNLTKSIEQLRTMLDAYNTALTVIDSSKTKIDAMEKTLSNLTDKMVRGVAFKYGKDSSEYEMAGGVRDSERVRKSRLSRLKAVAGEVSDENAKIA
;
A
#
# COMPACT_ATOMS: atom_id res chain seq x y z
N MET A 1 -2.25 -2.08 3.85
CA MET A 1 -2.95 -1.70 5.10
C MET A 1 -3.86 -0.53 4.81
N SER A 2 -5.09 -0.56 5.30
CA SER A 2 -6.05 0.53 5.16
C SER A 2 -5.54 1.79 5.84
N ARG A 3 -5.76 2.95 5.23
CA ARG A 3 -5.38 4.24 5.81
C ARG A 3 -6.27 4.53 7.02
N LYS A 4 -5.70 5.15 8.06
CA LYS A 4 -6.47 5.54 9.24
C LYS A 4 -7.44 6.67 8.87
N LYS A 5 -8.72 6.51 9.21
CA LYS A 5 -9.72 7.57 9.08
C LYS A 5 -9.37 8.74 10.00
N ARG A 6 -9.70 9.96 9.59
CA ARG A 6 -9.50 11.17 10.38
C ARG A 6 -10.62 11.32 11.40
N THR A 7 -10.26 11.61 12.64
CA THR A 7 -11.19 12.01 13.71
C THR A 7 -10.82 13.41 14.19
N SER A 8 -11.78 14.14 14.76
CA SER A 8 -11.57 15.51 15.24
C SER A 8 -12.05 15.65 16.68
N ARG A 9 -11.10 15.91 17.59
CA ARG A 9 -11.41 16.25 19.00
C ARG A 9 -12.09 17.61 19.13
N ILE A 10 -11.86 18.51 18.18
CA ILE A 10 -12.46 19.85 18.17
C ILE A 10 -13.96 19.73 17.92
N LEU A 11 -14.35 18.85 17.00
CA LEU A 11 -15.75 18.58 16.69
C LEU A 11 -16.49 18.05 17.91
N GLU A 12 -15.94 17.03 18.58
CA GLU A 12 -16.50 16.46 19.81
C GLU A 12 -16.67 17.51 20.91
N LYS A 13 -15.66 18.38 21.12
CA LYS A 13 -15.76 19.48 22.08
C LYS A 13 -16.82 20.51 21.68
N ALA A 14 -16.93 20.85 20.41
CA ALA A 14 -17.91 21.82 19.92
C ALA A 14 -19.34 21.30 20.10
N GLU A 15 -19.58 20.02 19.86
CA GLU A 15 -20.87 19.36 20.07
C GLU A 15 -21.29 19.40 21.55
N LEU A 16 -20.40 18.98 22.46
CA LEU A 16 -20.66 19.02 23.90
C LEU A 16 -20.98 20.43 24.39
N ARG A 17 -20.22 21.44 23.94
CA ARG A 17 -20.49 22.84 24.27
C ARG A 17 -21.81 23.32 23.68
N SER A 18 -22.12 22.97 22.43
CA SER A 18 -23.38 23.35 21.79
C SER A 18 -24.60 22.80 22.54
N ALA A 19 -24.50 21.57 23.08
CA ALA A 19 -25.55 20.97 23.90
C ALA A 19 -25.71 21.71 25.24
N GLY A 20 -24.60 22.07 25.89
CA GLY A 20 -24.62 22.88 27.11
C GLY A 20 -25.23 24.27 26.88
N LEU A 21 -24.87 24.94 25.79
CA LEU A 21 -25.41 26.27 25.44
C LEU A 21 -26.92 26.20 25.14
N LYS A 22 -27.38 25.18 24.40
CA LYS A 22 -28.81 24.94 24.14
C LYS A 22 -29.64 24.73 25.41
N ALA A 23 -29.02 24.16 26.46
CA ALA A 23 -29.70 23.95 27.73
C ALA A 23 -29.87 25.25 28.53
N ILE A 24 -29.01 26.26 28.29
CA ILE A 24 -29.10 27.58 28.93
C ILE A 24 -30.13 28.43 28.20
N ASP A 25 -29.98 28.57 26.88
CA ASP A 25 -30.89 29.32 26.03
C ASP A 25 -30.88 28.76 24.60
N LEU A 26 -32.06 28.48 24.06
CA LEU A 26 -32.25 27.94 22.71
C LEU A 26 -31.93 28.96 21.62
N ASN A 27 -32.06 30.27 21.89
CA ASN A 27 -31.91 31.35 20.92
C ASN A 27 -30.73 32.27 21.23
N MET A 28 -29.71 31.74 21.92
CA MET A 28 -28.53 32.49 22.34
C MET A 28 -27.83 33.17 21.16
N ASN A 29 -27.74 34.50 21.22
CA ASN A 29 -27.18 35.35 20.18
C ASN A 29 -26.40 36.51 20.81
N PHE A 30 -25.11 36.64 20.46
CA PHE A 30 -24.23 37.72 20.93
C PHE A 30 -23.89 38.76 19.86
N GLY A 31 -24.51 38.69 18.67
CA GLY A 31 -24.15 39.50 17.51
C GLY A 31 -22.89 39.00 16.80
N ASP A 32 -22.54 39.63 15.68
CA ASP A 32 -21.31 39.40 14.89
C ASP A 32 -20.96 37.90 14.70
N ASP A 33 -21.90 37.14 14.17
CA ASP A 33 -21.82 35.70 13.90
C ASP A 33 -21.60 34.78 15.11
N CYS A 34 -21.52 35.35 16.32
CA CYS A 34 -21.36 34.64 17.58
C CYS A 34 -22.73 34.23 18.14
N ASP A 35 -23.45 33.44 17.36
CA ASP A 35 -24.76 32.89 17.75
C ASP A 35 -24.75 31.35 17.74
N LEU A 36 -25.74 30.78 18.42
CA LEU A 36 -25.87 29.34 18.53
C LEU A 36 -26.14 28.68 17.16
N GLN A 37 -26.83 29.39 16.26
CA GLN A 37 -27.15 28.89 14.92
C GLN A 37 -25.89 28.72 14.07
N ASN A 38 -25.00 29.71 14.03
CA ASN A 38 -23.75 29.65 13.29
C ASN A 38 -22.78 28.62 13.88
N LEU A 39 -22.75 28.46 15.20
CA LEU A 39 -22.02 27.35 15.83
C LEU A 39 -22.53 26.00 15.32
N THR A 40 -23.85 25.77 15.31
CA THR A 40 -24.43 24.50 14.82
C THR A 40 -24.17 24.27 13.34
N LYS A 41 -24.31 25.31 12.50
CA LYS A 41 -23.97 25.24 11.07
C LYS A 41 -22.50 24.87 10.86
N SER A 42 -21.59 25.48 11.62
CA SER A 42 -20.15 25.21 11.53
C SER A 42 -19.80 23.78 11.97
N ILE A 43 -20.48 23.26 13.00
CA ILE A 43 -20.35 21.86 13.44
C ILE A 43 -20.79 20.90 12.33
N GLU A 44 -21.94 21.16 11.69
CA GLU A 44 -22.46 20.34 10.59
C GLU A 44 -21.57 20.40 9.34
N GLN A 45 -21.06 21.58 8.99
CA GLN A 45 -20.09 21.75 7.91
C GLN A 45 -18.82 20.94 8.17
N LEU A 46 -18.27 21.00 9.39
CA LEU A 46 -17.08 20.23 9.73
C LEU A 46 -17.33 18.72 9.69
N ARG A 47 -18.50 18.26 10.18
CA ARG A 47 -18.92 16.85 10.09
C ARG A 47 -18.98 16.37 8.65
N THR A 48 -19.71 17.08 7.79
CA THR A 48 -19.87 16.71 6.38
C THR A 48 -18.54 16.66 5.63
N MET A 49 -17.64 17.63 5.88
CA MET A 49 -16.29 17.61 5.32
C MET A 49 -15.46 16.41 5.78
N LEU A 50 -15.55 16.06 7.05
CA LEU A 50 -14.81 14.94 7.63
C LEU A 50 -15.33 13.59 7.12
N ASP A 51 -16.64 13.46 6.96
CA ASP A 51 -17.29 12.27 6.40
C ASP A 51 -16.96 12.10 4.91
N ALA A 52 -17.01 13.19 4.13
CA ALA A 52 -16.61 13.16 2.73
C ALA A 52 -15.14 12.74 2.57
N TYR A 53 -14.24 13.28 3.39
CA TYR A 53 -12.83 12.90 3.40
C TYR A 53 -12.64 11.41 3.74
N ASN A 54 -13.28 10.93 4.80
CA ASN A 54 -13.18 9.54 5.22
C ASN A 54 -13.78 8.58 4.18
N THR A 55 -14.85 8.98 3.50
CA THR A 55 -15.44 8.22 2.39
C THR A 55 -14.48 8.16 1.21
N ALA A 56 -13.89 9.29 0.81
CA ALA A 56 -12.87 9.33 -0.24
C ALA A 56 -11.68 8.40 0.09
N LEU A 57 -11.20 8.39 1.34
CA LEU A 57 -10.16 7.45 1.77
C LEU A 57 -10.57 5.98 1.56
N THR A 58 -11.79 5.61 1.91
CA THR A 58 -12.26 4.23 1.71
C THR A 58 -12.34 3.86 0.22
N VAL A 59 -12.75 4.78 -0.63
CA VAL A 59 -12.77 4.58 -2.09
C VAL A 59 -11.35 4.35 -2.61
N ILE A 60 -10.39 5.19 -2.21
CA ILE A 60 -8.99 5.05 -2.64
C ILE A 60 -8.41 3.71 -2.18
N ASP A 61 -8.65 3.32 -0.92
CA ASP A 61 -8.20 2.02 -0.41
C ASP A 61 -8.80 0.86 -1.22
N SER A 62 -10.10 0.93 -1.55
CA SER A 62 -10.74 -0.08 -2.40
C SER A 62 -10.12 -0.14 -3.80
N SER A 63 -9.86 1.00 -4.43
CA SER A 63 -9.22 1.07 -5.75
C SER A 63 -7.81 0.48 -5.72
N LYS A 64 -7.05 0.77 -4.66
CA LYS A 64 -5.72 0.18 -4.48
C LYS A 64 -5.79 -1.35 -4.40
N THR A 65 -6.70 -1.90 -3.61
CA THR A 65 -6.84 -3.37 -3.51
C THR A 65 -7.20 -4.02 -4.85
N LYS A 66 -7.99 -3.34 -5.69
CA LYS A 66 -8.31 -3.83 -7.04
C LYS A 66 -7.09 -3.82 -7.95
N ILE A 67 -6.27 -2.77 -7.89
CA ILE A 67 -5.01 -2.69 -8.65
C ILE A 67 -4.07 -3.82 -8.21
N ASP A 68 -3.83 -3.96 -6.90
CA ASP A 68 -2.95 -5.01 -6.36
C ASP A 68 -3.42 -6.42 -6.79
N ALA A 69 -4.73 -6.66 -6.81
CA ALA A 69 -5.30 -7.92 -7.28
C ALA A 69 -5.08 -8.12 -8.79
N MET A 70 -5.32 -7.09 -9.60
CA MET A 70 -5.11 -7.15 -11.05
C MET A 70 -3.64 -7.35 -11.40
N GLU A 71 -2.72 -6.66 -10.73
CA GLU A 71 -1.27 -6.85 -10.91
C GLU A 71 -0.86 -8.30 -10.63
N LYS A 72 -1.39 -8.90 -9.56
CA LYS A 72 -1.15 -10.32 -9.26
C LYS A 72 -1.70 -11.24 -10.35
N THR A 73 -2.89 -10.97 -10.89
CA THR A 73 -3.43 -11.77 -11.99
C THR A 73 -2.61 -11.64 -13.27
N LEU A 74 -2.17 -10.42 -13.59
CA LEU A 74 -1.35 -10.15 -14.77
C LEU A 74 0.01 -10.84 -14.64
N SER A 75 0.68 -10.71 -13.50
CA SER A 75 1.95 -11.39 -13.21
C SER A 75 1.83 -12.92 -13.35
N ASN A 76 0.74 -13.52 -12.83
CA ASN A 76 0.51 -14.96 -13.00
C ASN A 76 0.27 -15.35 -14.47
N LEU A 77 -0.38 -14.49 -15.25
CA LEU A 77 -0.64 -14.74 -16.67
C LEU A 77 0.66 -14.63 -17.47
N THR A 78 1.46 -13.59 -17.25
CA THR A 78 2.76 -13.42 -17.91
C THR A 78 3.68 -14.59 -17.59
N ASP A 79 3.73 -15.04 -16.33
CA ASP A 79 4.51 -16.21 -15.93
C ASP A 79 4.05 -17.49 -16.64
N LYS A 80 2.73 -17.68 -16.80
CA LYS A 80 2.18 -18.80 -17.56
C LYS A 80 2.57 -18.72 -19.03
N MET A 81 2.57 -17.54 -19.64
CA MET A 81 2.94 -17.35 -21.03
C MET A 81 4.42 -17.67 -21.26
N VAL A 82 5.32 -17.14 -20.42
CA VAL A 82 6.75 -17.44 -20.50
C VAL A 82 7.02 -18.94 -20.31
N ARG A 83 6.33 -19.58 -19.37
CA ARG A 83 6.40 -21.05 -19.20
C ARG A 83 5.82 -21.81 -20.40
N GLY A 84 4.79 -21.29 -21.04
CA GLY A 84 4.23 -21.83 -22.27
C GLY A 84 5.22 -21.79 -23.43
N VAL A 85 6.02 -20.72 -23.54
CA VAL A 85 7.14 -20.64 -24.50
C VAL A 85 8.17 -21.73 -24.18
N ALA A 86 8.55 -21.91 -22.91
CA ALA A 86 9.42 -23.02 -22.50
C ALA A 86 8.83 -24.40 -22.82
N PHE A 87 7.51 -24.57 -22.74
CA PHE A 87 6.85 -25.83 -23.09
C PHE A 87 6.91 -26.09 -24.61
N LYS A 88 6.76 -25.05 -25.44
CA LYS A 88 6.74 -25.18 -26.90
C LYS A 88 8.12 -25.27 -27.54
N TYR A 89 9.07 -24.44 -27.10
CA TYR A 89 10.40 -24.30 -27.71
C TYR A 89 11.51 -24.95 -26.87
N GLY A 90 11.21 -25.31 -25.62
CA GLY A 90 12.19 -25.86 -24.67
C GLY A 90 12.75 -24.79 -23.73
N LYS A 91 13.20 -25.22 -22.55
CA LYS A 91 13.71 -24.34 -21.49
C LYS A 91 15.12 -23.79 -21.73
N ASP A 92 15.89 -24.39 -22.63
CA ASP A 92 17.22 -23.93 -23.03
C ASP A 92 17.22 -23.19 -24.38
N SER A 93 16.04 -22.87 -24.91
CA SER A 93 15.90 -22.21 -26.21
C SER A 93 16.21 -20.71 -26.15
N SER A 94 16.53 -20.14 -27.31
CA SER A 94 16.72 -18.69 -27.45
C SER A 94 15.41 -17.94 -27.26
N GLU A 95 14.30 -18.50 -27.72
CA GLU A 95 12.96 -17.95 -27.63
C GLU A 95 12.50 -17.82 -26.18
N TYR A 96 12.86 -18.77 -25.33
CA TYR A 96 12.55 -18.70 -23.90
C TYR A 96 13.33 -17.58 -23.19
N GLU A 97 14.59 -17.37 -23.56
CA GLU A 97 15.38 -16.23 -23.08
C GLU A 97 14.80 -14.90 -23.57
N MET A 98 14.43 -14.82 -24.86
CA MET A 98 13.79 -13.65 -25.45
C MET A 98 12.44 -13.31 -24.80
N ALA A 99 11.70 -14.31 -24.32
CA ALA A 99 10.47 -14.13 -23.56
C ALA A 99 10.71 -13.67 -22.10
N GLY A 100 11.97 -13.47 -21.68
CA GLY A 100 12.35 -13.06 -20.33
C GLY A 100 12.58 -14.22 -19.36
N GLY A 101 12.61 -15.46 -19.85
CA GLY A 101 13.02 -16.63 -19.07
C GLY A 101 14.55 -16.69 -18.91
N VAL A 102 15.03 -17.43 -17.90
CA VAL A 102 16.46 -17.77 -17.77
C VAL A 102 16.64 -19.23 -18.15
N ARG A 103 17.51 -19.49 -19.14
CA ARG A 103 17.82 -20.84 -19.64
C ARG A 103 18.28 -21.76 -18.50
N ASP A 104 17.95 -23.04 -18.56
CA ASP A 104 18.31 -24.01 -17.53
C ASP A 104 19.84 -24.23 -17.48
N SER A 105 20.53 -24.13 -18.62
CA SER A 105 21.99 -24.18 -18.74
C SER A 105 22.70 -23.01 -18.03
N GLU A 106 22.13 -21.81 -18.11
CA GLU A 106 22.66 -20.58 -17.50
C GLU A 106 22.20 -20.39 -16.05
N ARG A 107 21.18 -21.15 -15.62
CA ARG A 107 20.63 -21.07 -14.26
C ARG A 107 21.57 -21.66 -13.22
N VAL A 108 22.23 -20.79 -12.45
CA VAL A 108 23.02 -21.21 -11.29
C VAL A 108 22.10 -21.59 -10.11
N ARG A 109 22.07 -22.88 -9.74
CA ARG A 109 21.34 -23.36 -8.56
C ARG A 109 21.97 -22.82 -7.27
N LYS A 110 21.16 -22.40 -6.30
CA LYS A 110 21.61 -21.87 -4.99
C LYS A 110 22.64 -22.77 -4.28
N SER A 111 22.48 -24.10 -4.35
CA SER A 111 23.42 -25.07 -3.75
C SER A 111 24.76 -25.21 -4.48
N ARG A 112 24.82 -24.85 -5.77
CA ARG A 112 26.09 -24.67 -6.49
C ARG A 112 26.70 -23.33 -6.12
N LEU A 113 25.89 -22.29 -6.03
CA LEU A 113 26.32 -20.95 -5.62
C LEU A 113 26.94 -20.93 -4.22
N SER A 114 26.35 -21.65 -3.25
CA SER A 114 26.91 -21.77 -1.90
C SER A 114 28.23 -22.54 -1.87
N ARG A 115 28.36 -23.63 -2.63
CA ARG A 115 29.61 -24.39 -2.76
C ARG A 115 30.70 -23.58 -3.46
N LEU A 116 30.37 -22.88 -4.54
CA LEU A 116 31.32 -22.01 -5.23
C LEU A 116 31.83 -20.90 -4.31
N LYS A 117 30.95 -20.34 -3.45
CA LYS A 117 31.37 -19.38 -2.43
C LYS A 117 32.25 -19.98 -1.33
N ALA A 118 31.95 -21.20 -0.88
CA ALA A 118 32.77 -21.89 0.12
C ALA A 118 34.16 -22.22 -0.44
N VAL A 119 34.24 -22.77 -1.65
CA VAL A 119 35.49 -23.05 -2.35
C VAL A 119 36.29 -21.77 -2.60
N ALA A 120 35.63 -20.67 -2.99
CA ALA A 120 36.32 -19.39 -3.14
C ALA A 120 36.88 -18.84 -1.81
N GLY A 121 36.19 -19.07 -0.69
CA GLY A 121 36.66 -18.73 0.65
C GLY A 121 37.86 -19.57 1.09
N GLU A 122 37.81 -20.89 0.86
CA GLU A 122 38.91 -21.81 1.16
C GLU A 122 40.17 -21.48 0.34
N VAL A 123 40.03 -21.16 -0.95
CA VAL A 123 41.15 -20.76 -1.82
C VAL A 123 41.75 -19.41 -1.40
N SER A 124 40.96 -18.46 -0.90
CA SER A 124 41.50 -17.21 -0.33
C SER A 124 42.26 -17.44 0.98
N ASP A 125 41.79 -18.38 1.83
CA ASP A 125 42.43 -18.71 3.10
C ASP A 125 43.71 -19.53 2.92
N GLU A 126 43.78 -20.40 1.90
CA GLU A 126 45.01 -21.12 1.52
C GLU A 126 46.08 -20.17 0.95
N ASN A 127 45.70 -19.27 0.04
CA ASN A 127 46.63 -18.29 -0.52
C ASN A 127 47.18 -17.32 0.53
N ALA A 128 46.43 -17.02 1.59
CA ALA A 128 46.88 -16.19 2.71
C ALA A 128 47.85 -16.91 3.68
N LYS A 129 47.91 -18.24 3.66
CA LYS A 129 48.83 -19.05 4.49
C LYS A 129 50.17 -19.37 3.81
N ILE A 130 50.25 -19.17 2.49
CA ILE A 130 51.43 -19.47 1.66
C ILE A 130 52.27 -18.20 1.41
N ALA A 131 51.79 -17.01 1.80
CA ALA A 131 52.50 -15.73 1.78
C ALA A 131 53.13 -15.42 3.14
#